data_AF-A0A9N8JZ50-F1
#
_entry.id   AF-A0A9N8JZ50-F1
#
_cell.length_a   1.000
_cell.length_b   1.000
_cell.length_c   1.000
_cell.angle_alpha   90.00
_cell.angle_beta   90.00
_cell.angle_gamma   90.00
#
_symmetry.space_group_name_H-M   'P 1'
#
loop_
_entity.id
_entity.type
_entity.pdbx_description
1 polymer ?
#
loop_
_entity_poly.entity_id
_entity_poly.type
_entity_poly.pdbx_seq_one_letter_code
_entity_poly.pdbx_strand_id
1 'polypeptide(L)'
;MLTDLDTSSAQVDIARATNVMRNFYNYLLHHNVCPEFESQIHAARKVCDLADVELFNVVIANERLPGPFSGAVSATHGGTVAGVYSGEQHWENPGTPDRTLQDCRDIVEFAISAYGSQQQYEKVTDVEMFETVYQEQISLEVTKIEMADEAIRALYDAAREKKPFLAALGKLQCRRWTYPLAPSFDRSDEALRRQQSEHTMTLWVEEEILQYCTVGMKIEGEVRELDIGIKWLDSVRAISPSFFEWLPNELYEEEKALKAESEAQQRNNQTNLELNETDDASEPVHSQIEETEGIVEDIGPQVEGI
;
A
#
# COMPACT_ATOMS: atom_id res chain seq x y z
N MET A 1 -5.64 13.49 1.06
CA MET A 1 -5.46 14.60 0.10
C MET A 1 -4.43 15.54 0.67
N LEU A 2 -3.18 15.50 0.19
CA LEU A 2 -2.33 16.67 0.36
C LEU A 2 -2.98 17.84 -0.39
N THR A 3 -3.05 19.00 0.24
CA THR A 3 -3.49 20.21 -0.43
C THR A 3 -2.38 20.68 -1.38
N ASP A 4 -2.70 21.46 -2.42
CA ASP A 4 -1.68 22.03 -3.32
C ASP A 4 -0.56 22.78 -2.56
N LEU A 5 -0.87 23.28 -1.36
CA LEU A 5 0.07 23.89 -0.41
C LEU A 5 1.07 22.89 0.18
N ASP A 6 0.62 21.68 0.54
CA ASP A 6 1.49 20.62 1.08
C ASP A 6 2.40 20.06 -0.01
N THR A 7 1.87 19.91 -1.23
CA THR A 7 2.64 19.50 -2.41
C THR A 7 3.72 20.52 -2.76
N SER A 8 3.39 21.82 -2.69
CA SER A 8 4.39 22.89 -2.85
C SER A 8 5.43 22.90 -1.73
N SER A 9 5.05 22.61 -0.48
CA SER A 9 6.01 22.52 0.63
C SER A 9 6.97 21.36 0.45
N ALA A 10 6.47 20.18 0.07
CA ALA A 10 7.28 19.00 -0.17
C ALA A 10 8.34 19.25 -1.26
N GLN A 11 7.97 19.91 -2.35
CA GLN A 11 8.91 20.26 -3.41
C GLN A 11 10.01 21.23 -2.93
N VAL A 12 9.65 22.21 -2.10
CA VAL A 12 10.61 23.16 -1.51
C VAL A 12 11.58 22.45 -0.55
N ASP A 13 11.08 21.52 0.26
CA ASP A 13 11.90 20.77 1.22
C ASP A 13 12.84 19.79 0.51
N ILE A 14 12.37 19.11 -0.54
CA ILE A 14 13.21 18.27 -1.42
C ILE A 14 14.34 19.12 -2.02
N ALA A 15 14.00 20.24 -2.64
CA ALA A 15 14.99 21.13 -3.25
C ALA A 15 16.00 21.68 -2.22
N ARG A 16 15.56 21.92 -0.98
CA ARG A 16 16.45 22.33 0.11
C ARG A 16 17.43 21.20 0.47
N ALA A 17 16.93 19.98 0.63
CA ALA A 17 17.75 18.82 0.99
C ALA A 17 18.79 18.49 -0.09
N THR A 18 18.39 18.44 -1.35
CA THR A 18 19.29 18.17 -2.49
C THR A 18 20.36 19.26 -2.64
N ASN A 19 20.00 20.54 -2.40
CA ASN A 19 20.96 21.65 -2.46
C ASN A 19 22.02 21.60 -1.35
N VAL A 20 21.68 21.15 -0.14
CA VAL A 20 22.68 20.94 0.91
C VAL A 20 23.72 19.92 0.45
N MET A 21 23.27 18.79 -0.11
CA MET A 21 24.17 17.74 -0.62
C MET A 21 25.01 18.24 -1.81
N ARG A 22 24.38 18.95 -2.75
CA ARG A 22 25.05 19.53 -3.92
C ARG A 22 26.15 20.51 -3.51
N ASN A 23 25.88 21.37 -2.52
CA ASN A 23 26.87 22.31 -2.00
C ASN A 23 28.02 21.61 -1.29
N PHE A 24 27.73 20.55 -0.54
CA PHE A 24 28.77 19.72 0.08
C PHE A 24 29.69 19.07 -0.97
N TYR A 25 29.13 18.46 -2.02
CA TYR A 25 29.94 17.89 -3.11
C TYR A 25 30.75 18.95 -3.86
N ASN A 26 30.17 20.13 -4.10
CA ASN A 26 30.90 21.24 -4.71
C ASN A 26 32.06 21.71 -3.84
N TYR A 27 31.90 21.73 -2.52
CA TYR A 27 32.97 22.04 -1.59
C TYR A 27 34.11 21.03 -1.70
N LEU A 28 33.82 19.72 -1.69
CA LEU A 28 34.84 18.68 -1.81
C LEU A 28 35.65 18.80 -3.10
N LEU A 29 34.97 19.05 -4.23
CA LEU A 29 35.60 19.24 -5.55
C LEU A 29 36.44 20.53 -5.59
N HIS A 30 35.91 21.64 -5.09
CA HIS A 30 36.58 22.94 -5.14
C HIS A 30 37.86 22.97 -4.29
N HIS A 31 37.83 22.32 -3.13
CA HIS A 31 38.97 22.25 -2.22
C HIS A 31 39.90 21.05 -2.45
N ASN A 32 39.60 20.21 -3.45
CA ASN A 32 40.37 19.01 -3.78
C ASN A 32 40.65 18.12 -2.56
N VAL A 33 39.61 17.89 -1.73
CA VAL A 33 39.77 17.21 -0.43
C VAL A 33 40.08 15.72 -0.60
N CYS A 34 39.46 15.06 -1.58
CA CYS A 34 39.60 13.64 -1.87
C CYS A 34 39.59 13.37 -3.40
N PRO A 35 40.67 13.75 -4.12
CA PRO A 35 40.77 13.58 -5.58
C PRO A 35 40.57 12.13 -6.05
N GLU A 36 40.93 11.15 -5.21
CA GLU A 36 40.77 9.73 -5.51
C GLU A 36 39.30 9.31 -5.69
N PHE A 37 38.35 10.11 -5.19
CA PHE A 37 36.91 9.88 -5.32
C PHE A 37 36.21 10.89 -6.23
N GLU A 38 36.95 11.69 -7.01
CA GLU A 38 36.38 12.75 -7.85
C GLU A 38 35.25 12.24 -8.76
N SER A 39 35.45 11.07 -9.39
CA SER A 39 34.45 10.46 -10.27
C SER A 39 33.17 10.07 -9.55
N GLN A 40 33.28 9.57 -8.32
CA GLN A 40 32.17 9.16 -7.47
C GLN A 40 31.43 10.39 -6.94
N ILE A 41 32.14 11.47 -6.60
CA ILE A 41 31.52 12.74 -6.18
C ILE A 41 30.71 13.35 -7.32
N HIS A 42 31.23 13.31 -8.56
CA HIS A 42 30.47 13.72 -9.73
C HIS A 42 29.23 12.84 -9.97
N ALA A 43 29.33 11.52 -9.77
CA ALA A 43 28.19 10.63 -9.87
C ALA A 43 27.14 10.93 -8.80
N ALA A 44 27.54 11.11 -7.53
CA ALA A 44 26.65 11.46 -6.42
C ALA A 44 25.94 12.80 -6.66
N ARG A 45 26.65 13.79 -7.23
CA ARG A 45 26.03 15.07 -7.61
C ARG A 45 24.95 14.91 -8.68
N LYS A 46 25.12 14.02 -9.66
CA LYS A 46 24.07 13.69 -10.65
C LYS A 46 22.84 13.05 -10.01
N VAL A 47 23.02 12.26 -8.94
CA VAL A 47 21.90 11.71 -8.16
C VAL A 47 21.09 12.83 -7.51
N CYS A 48 21.70 13.91 -7.05
CA CYS A 48 20.95 15.07 -6.55
C CYS A 48 20.05 15.70 -7.62
N ASP A 49 20.48 15.70 -8.89
CA ASP A 49 19.68 16.23 -10.00
C ASP A 49 18.49 15.31 -10.33
N LEU A 50 18.67 13.99 -10.20
CA LEU A 50 17.55 13.03 -10.30
C LEU A 50 16.58 13.18 -9.12
N ALA A 51 17.11 13.35 -7.91
CA ALA A 51 16.34 13.47 -6.68
C ALA A 51 15.38 14.68 -6.69
N ASP A 52 15.77 15.79 -7.31
CA ASP A 52 14.91 16.98 -7.47
C ASP A 52 13.60 16.68 -8.22
N VAL A 53 13.59 15.66 -9.08
CA VAL A 53 12.42 15.24 -9.86
C VAL A 53 11.78 14.00 -9.25
N GLU A 54 12.56 12.94 -9.05
CA GLU A 54 12.05 11.63 -8.69
C GLU A 54 11.50 11.57 -7.26
N LEU A 55 12.07 12.31 -6.30
CA LEU A 55 11.55 12.27 -4.92
C LEU A 55 10.14 12.85 -4.84
N PHE A 56 9.87 13.90 -5.60
CA PHE A 56 8.53 14.48 -5.68
C PHE A 56 7.56 13.50 -6.32
N ASN A 57 7.97 12.90 -7.44
CA ASN A 57 7.21 11.86 -8.12
C ASN A 57 6.89 10.67 -7.21
N VAL A 58 7.83 10.24 -6.37
CA VAL A 58 7.63 9.18 -5.36
C VAL A 58 6.56 9.58 -4.34
N VAL A 59 6.57 10.82 -3.83
CA VAL A 59 5.54 11.30 -2.89
C VAL A 59 4.16 11.20 -3.52
N ILE A 60 4.00 11.73 -4.74
CA ILE A 60 2.71 11.70 -5.44
C ILE A 60 2.28 10.27 -5.78
N ALA A 61 3.20 9.44 -6.26
CA ALA A 61 2.92 8.05 -6.59
C ALA A 61 2.50 7.25 -5.34
N ASN A 62 3.12 7.49 -4.19
CA ASN A 62 2.84 6.78 -2.94
C ASN A 62 1.45 7.13 -2.39
N GLU A 63 0.96 8.34 -2.64
CA GLU A 63 -0.39 8.76 -2.25
C GLU A 63 -1.49 8.25 -3.19
N ARG A 64 -1.16 8.08 -4.48
CA ARG A 64 -2.16 7.77 -5.51
C ARG A 64 -2.24 6.29 -5.86
N LEU A 65 -1.12 5.56 -5.79
CA LEU A 65 -1.12 4.11 -5.96
C LEU A 65 -1.77 3.45 -4.73
N PRO A 66 -2.50 2.33 -4.89
CA PRO A 66 -2.61 1.49 -6.10
C PRO A 66 -3.56 1.97 -7.20
N GLY A 67 -4.32 3.04 -6.96
CA GLY A 67 -5.20 3.68 -7.95
C GLY A 67 -6.65 3.19 -7.94
N PRO A 68 -7.59 3.98 -8.51
CA PRO A 68 -9.01 3.64 -8.57
C PRO A 68 -9.39 2.28 -9.17
N PHE A 69 -8.70 1.83 -10.23
CA PHE A 69 -8.93 0.56 -10.91
C PHE A 69 -8.55 -0.60 -10.00
N SER A 70 -7.35 -0.55 -9.42
CA SER A 70 -6.91 -1.56 -8.46
C SER A 70 -7.85 -1.62 -7.25
N GLY A 71 -8.29 -0.47 -6.73
CA GLY A 71 -9.30 -0.39 -5.69
C GLY A 71 -10.65 -0.97 -6.10
N ALA A 72 -11.10 -0.74 -7.33
CA ALA A 72 -12.33 -1.31 -7.88
C ALA A 72 -12.25 -2.84 -8.04
N VAL A 73 -11.12 -3.37 -8.51
CA VAL A 73 -10.87 -4.82 -8.58
C VAL A 73 -10.87 -5.43 -7.17
N SER A 74 -10.15 -4.81 -6.24
CA SER A 74 -10.10 -5.21 -4.83
C SER A 74 -11.49 -5.26 -4.19
N ALA A 75 -12.33 -4.25 -4.46
CA ALA A 75 -13.69 -4.16 -3.92
C ALA A 75 -14.65 -5.21 -4.51
N THR A 76 -14.46 -5.60 -5.78
CA THR A 76 -15.40 -6.47 -6.51
C THR A 76 -14.99 -7.95 -6.48
N HIS A 77 -13.70 -8.26 -6.48
CA HIS A 77 -13.16 -9.61 -6.68
C HIS A 77 -12.30 -10.11 -5.51
N GLY A 78 -12.37 -9.42 -4.36
CA GLY A 78 -11.61 -9.76 -3.17
C GLY A 78 -10.26 -9.03 -3.14
N GLY A 79 -9.84 -8.61 -1.95
CA GLY A 79 -8.73 -7.68 -1.80
C GLY A 79 -8.73 -6.98 -0.46
N THR A 80 -7.75 -6.10 -0.26
CA THR A 80 -7.63 -5.27 0.95
C THR A 80 -8.88 -4.42 1.21
N VAL A 81 -9.59 -4.01 0.15
CA VAL A 81 -10.78 -3.13 0.25
C VAL A 81 -12.10 -3.90 0.12
N ALA A 82 -12.05 -5.24 0.05
CA ALA A 82 -13.24 -6.07 -0.02
C ALA A 82 -14.09 -5.93 1.27
N GLY A 83 -15.40 -5.69 1.11
CA GLY A 83 -16.33 -5.50 2.23
C GLY A 83 -16.47 -4.06 2.73
N VAL A 84 -15.59 -3.14 2.34
CA VAL A 84 -15.75 -1.70 2.65
C VAL A 84 -16.96 -1.11 1.91
N TYR A 85 -17.24 -1.62 0.70
CA TYR A 85 -18.33 -1.18 -0.16
C TYR A 85 -19.64 -1.97 0.05
N SER A 86 -19.82 -2.64 1.20
CA SER A 86 -21.01 -3.45 1.46
C SER A 86 -22.23 -2.57 1.80
N GLY A 87 -23.08 -2.36 0.80
CA GLY A 87 -24.46 -1.89 0.95
C GLY A 87 -24.67 -0.39 0.73
N GLU A 88 -25.84 -0.03 0.19
CA GLU A 88 -26.37 1.33 0.02
C GLU A 88 -26.32 2.09 1.36
N GLN A 89 -25.21 2.75 1.66
CA GLN A 89 -25.07 3.54 2.89
C GLN A 89 -25.54 4.96 2.61
N HIS A 90 -26.78 5.28 3.03
CA HIS A 90 -27.42 6.58 2.80
C HIS A 90 -26.94 7.71 3.73
N TRP A 91 -26.01 7.47 4.65
CA TRP A 91 -25.66 8.43 5.69
C TRP A 91 -24.25 8.98 5.40
N GLU A 92 -24.14 10.30 5.24
CA GLU A 92 -22.88 11.04 5.04
C GLU A 92 -21.92 10.79 6.21
N ASN A 93 -21.12 9.73 6.13
CA ASN A 93 -19.95 9.53 6.97
C ASN A 93 -18.75 10.21 6.28
N PRO A 94 -17.95 11.04 6.98
CA PRO A 94 -16.64 11.42 6.49
C PRO A 94 -15.76 10.16 6.47
N GLY A 95 -15.68 9.50 5.32
CA GLY A 95 -15.12 8.16 5.16
C GLY A 95 -15.95 7.23 4.25
N THR A 96 -17.16 7.65 3.83
CA THR A 96 -17.87 6.95 2.76
C THR A 96 -17.01 6.99 1.50
N PRO A 97 -16.71 5.86 0.85
CA PRO A 97 -15.97 5.91 -0.39
C PRO A 97 -16.81 6.67 -1.43
N ASP A 98 -16.16 7.54 -2.20
CA ASP A 98 -16.79 8.37 -3.26
C ASP A 98 -17.49 7.56 -4.37
N ARG A 99 -17.49 6.22 -4.30
CA ARG A 99 -17.94 5.31 -5.34
C ARG A 99 -18.84 4.22 -4.77
N THR A 100 -19.88 3.89 -5.52
CA THR A 100 -20.74 2.74 -5.23
C THR A 100 -20.08 1.44 -5.71
N LEU A 101 -20.52 0.29 -5.20
CA LEU A 101 -20.07 -1.01 -5.71
C LEU A 101 -20.38 -1.17 -7.21
N GLN A 102 -21.45 -0.54 -7.70
CA GLN A 102 -21.79 -0.55 -9.12
C GLN A 102 -20.77 0.26 -9.93
N ASP A 103 -20.31 1.41 -9.43
CA ASP A 103 -19.25 2.19 -10.08
C ASP A 103 -17.95 1.37 -10.15
N CYS A 104 -17.62 0.62 -9.09
CA CYS A 104 -16.49 -0.30 -9.09
C CYS A 104 -16.60 -1.40 -10.17
N ARG A 105 -17.79 -2.00 -10.31
CA ARG A 105 -18.05 -2.99 -11.39
C ARG A 105 -17.90 -2.37 -12.76
N ASP A 106 -18.47 -1.18 -12.94
CA ASP A 106 -18.41 -0.44 -14.21
C ASP A 106 -16.96 -0.11 -14.62
N ILE A 107 -16.09 0.23 -13.66
CA ILE A 107 -14.66 0.49 -13.92
C ILE A 107 -13.97 -0.78 -14.42
N VAL A 108 -14.19 -1.90 -13.75
CA VAL A 108 -13.55 -3.18 -14.10
C VAL A 108 -14.04 -3.67 -15.45
N GLU A 109 -15.36 -3.68 -15.68
CA GLU A 109 -15.96 -4.11 -16.94
C GLU A 109 -15.47 -3.25 -18.12
N PHE A 110 -15.43 -1.93 -17.93
CA PHE A 110 -14.94 -1.02 -18.96
C PHE A 110 -13.45 -1.21 -19.24
N ALA A 111 -12.62 -1.36 -18.20
CA ALA A 111 -11.20 -1.63 -18.33
C ALA A 111 -10.94 -2.93 -19.11
N ILE A 112 -11.67 -4.02 -18.80
CA ILE A 112 -11.52 -5.28 -19.53
C ILE A 112 -12.02 -5.14 -20.97
N SER A 113 -13.09 -4.38 -21.22
CA SER A 113 -13.56 -4.12 -22.59
C SER A 113 -12.55 -3.33 -23.44
N ALA A 114 -11.79 -2.42 -22.83
CA ALA A 114 -10.85 -1.55 -23.52
C ALA A 114 -9.45 -2.18 -23.68
N TYR A 115 -8.97 -2.91 -22.67
CA TYR A 115 -7.59 -3.44 -22.62
C TYR A 115 -7.50 -4.96 -22.66
N GLY A 116 -8.60 -5.66 -22.37
CA GLY A 116 -8.65 -7.11 -22.35
C GLY A 116 -8.58 -7.71 -23.75
N SER A 117 -8.03 -8.91 -23.83
CA SER A 117 -8.17 -9.77 -25.01
C SER A 117 -9.62 -10.22 -25.20
N GLN A 118 -9.98 -10.62 -26.42
CA GLN A 118 -11.34 -11.10 -26.71
C GLN A 118 -11.76 -12.28 -25.80
N GLN A 119 -10.83 -13.16 -25.44
CA GLN A 119 -11.09 -14.27 -24.51
C GLN A 119 -11.37 -13.80 -23.07
N GLN A 120 -10.75 -12.70 -22.65
CA GLN A 120 -11.03 -12.10 -21.33
C GLN A 120 -12.40 -11.44 -21.34
N TYR A 121 -12.78 -10.77 -22.42
CA TYR A 121 -14.09 -10.15 -22.57
C TYR A 121 -15.25 -11.16 -22.59
N GLU A 122 -15.10 -12.27 -23.31
CA GLU A 122 -16.08 -13.37 -23.34
C GLU A 122 -16.32 -13.93 -21.93
N LYS A 123 -15.24 -14.11 -21.14
CA LYS A 123 -15.35 -14.55 -19.74
C LYS A 123 -16.03 -13.53 -18.82
N VAL A 124 -15.86 -12.22 -19.03
CA VAL A 124 -16.60 -11.19 -18.27
C VAL A 124 -18.10 -11.27 -18.54
N THR A 125 -18.48 -11.60 -19.77
CA THR A 125 -19.89 -11.67 -20.14
C THR A 125 -20.58 -12.92 -19.58
N ASP A 126 -19.81 -14.01 -19.39
CA ASP A 126 -20.31 -15.31 -18.92
C ASP A 126 -20.14 -15.53 -17.40
N VAL A 127 -19.21 -14.84 -16.72
CA VAL A 127 -18.85 -15.04 -15.31
C VAL A 127 -19.13 -13.76 -14.52
N GLU A 128 -20.08 -13.82 -13.56
CA GLU A 128 -20.42 -12.68 -12.70
C GLU A 128 -19.32 -12.34 -11.66
N MET A 129 -18.41 -13.27 -11.34
CA MET A 129 -17.33 -13.08 -10.38
C MET A 129 -16.05 -13.85 -10.75
N PHE A 130 -14.95 -13.12 -10.96
CA PHE A 130 -13.61 -13.70 -11.05
C PHE A 130 -13.03 -14.07 -9.70
N GLU A 131 -12.25 -15.15 -9.65
CA GLU A 131 -11.50 -15.55 -8.47
C GLU A 131 -10.05 -15.04 -8.54
N THR A 132 -9.50 -14.66 -7.38
CA THR A 132 -8.08 -14.35 -7.25
C THR A 132 -7.28 -15.65 -7.18
N VAL A 133 -6.46 -15.93 -8.20
CA VAL A 133 -5.68 -17.19 -8.32
C VAL A 133 -4.26 -17.07 -7.80
N TYR A 134 -3.75 -15.86 -7.64
CA TYR A 134 -2.41 -15.62 -7.11
C TYR A 134 -2.39 -14.35 -6.27
N GLN A 135 -1.61 -14.40 -5.19
CA GLN A 135 -1.41 -13.33 -4.24
C GLN A 135 0.03 -13.44 -3.70
N GLU A 136 0.80 -12.37 -3.79
CA GLU A 136 2.17 -12.34 -3.26
C GLU A 136 2.58 -10.94 -2.80
N GLN A 137 3.29 -10.87 -1.67
CA GLN A 137 4.02 -9.69 -1.24
C GLN A 137 5.35 -9.62 -2.00
N ILE A 138 5.53 -8.57 -2.79
CA ILE A 138 6.63 -8.50 -3.76
C ILE A 138 7.16 -7.07 -3.90
N SER A 139 8.48 -6.97 -4.11
CA SER A 139 9.13 -5.74 -4.54
C SER A 139 9.33 -5.78 -6.06
N LEU A 140 8.99 -4.69 -6.72
CA LEU A 140 8.97 -4.53 -8.16
C LEU A 140 9.84 -3.36 -8.58
N GLU A 141 10.54 -3.49 -9.71
CA GLU A 141 11.22 -2.39 -10.38
C GLU A 141 10.52 -2.11 -11.70
N VAL A 142 10.15 -0.85 -11.92
CA VAL A 142 9.52 -0.39 -13.16
C VAL A 142 10.52 -0.46 -14.31
N THR A 143 10.23 -1.26 -15.32
CA THR A 143 11.10 -1.41 -16.51
C THR A 143 10.60 -0.60 -17.69
N LYS A 144 9.29 -0.44 -17.83
CA LYS A 144 8.67 0.31 -18.93
C LYS A 144 7.32 0.86 -18.52
N ILE A 145 7.00 2.06 -19.01
CA ILE A 145 5.72 2.73 -18.82
C ILE A 145 5.09 2.89 -20.21
N GLU A 146 3.84 2.45 -20.37
CA GLU A 146 3.05 2.63 -21.59
C GLU A 146 1.79 3.42 -21.25
N MET A 147 1.67 4.62 -21.80
CA MET A 147 0.46 5.44 -21.68
C MET A 147 -0.67 4.90 -22.55
N ALA A 148 -1.90 5.37 -22.33
CA ALA A 148 -3.05 5.02 -23.15
C ALA A 148 -2.84 5.47 -24.61
N ASP A 149 -3.23 4.61 -25.56
CA ASP A 149 -3.28 4.99 -26.97
C ASP A 149 -4.37 6.05 -27.20
N GLU A 150 -4.19 6.88 -28.23
CA GLU A 150 -5.14 7.97 -28.58
C GLU A 150 -6.58 7.46 -28.76
N ALA A 151 -6.73 6.27 -29.37
CA ALA A 151 -8.02 5.64 -29.58
C ALA A 151 -8.69 5.23 -28.26
N ILE A 152 -7.90 4.73 -27.30
CA ILE A 152 -8.42 4.36 -25.99
C ILE A 152 -8.76 5.61 -25.18
N ARG A 153 -7.91 6.64 -25.23
CA ARG A 153 -8.20 7.93 -24.57
C ARG A 153 -9.53 8.52 -25.06
N ALA A 154 -9.76 8.53 -26.38
CA ALA A 154 -11.02 8.99 -26.96
C ALA A 154 -12.24 8.14 -26.53
N LEU A 155 -12.06 6.82 -26.37
CA LEU A 155 -13.08 5.90 -25.87
C LEU A 155 -13.43 6.20 -24.40
N TYR A 156 -12.44 6.48 -23.55
CA TYR A 156 -12.66 6.94 -22.18
C TYR A 156 -13.29 8.34 -22.12
N ASP A 157 -12.91 9.26 -23.00
CA ASP A 157 -13.53 10.59 -23.10
C ASP A 157 -15.02 10.51 -23.41
N ALA A 158 -15.40 9.68 -24.39
CA ALA A 158 -16.81 9.47 -24.72
C ALA A 158 -17.59 8.78 -23.58
N ALA A 159 -16.96 7.84 -22.86
CA ALA A 159 -17.58 7.19 -21.72
C ALA A 159 -17.75 8.11 -20.50
N ARG A 160 -16.82 9.06 -20.31
CA ARG A 160 -16.86 10.07 -19.24
C ARG A 160 -18.06 10.99 -19.32
N GLU A 161 -18.65 11.20 -20.49
CA GLU A 161 -19.91 11.96 -20.63
C GLU A 161 -21.05 11.35 -19.81
N LYS A 162 -21.03 10.03 -19.61
CA LYS A 162 -22.04 9.29 -18.83
C LYS A 162 -21.53 8.85 -17.47
N LYS A 163 -20.24 8.51 -17.37
CA LYS A 163 -19.60 7.97 -16.16
C LYS A 163 -18.32 8.76 -15.85
N PRO A 164 -18.42 9.91 -15.16
CA PRO A 164 -17.29 10.84 -14.99
C PRO A 164 -16.13 10.26 -14.16
N PHE A 165 -16.36 9.18 -13.41
CA PHE A 165 -15.35 8.52 -12.58
C PHE A 165 -14.37 7.61 -13.36
N LEU A 166 -14.58 7.41 -14.66
CA LEU A 166 -13.71 6.60 -15.50
C LEU A 166 -12.40 7.34 -15.84
N ALA A 167 -11.28 6.74 -15.48
CA ALA A 167 -9.94 7.20 -15.80
C ALA A 167 -9.29 6.27 -16.83
N ALA A 168 -8.65 6.84 -17.85
CA ALA A 168 -7.91 6.06 -18.85
C ALA A 168 -6.75 5.34 -18.18
N LEU A 169 -6.53 4.07 -18.55
CA LEU A 169 -5.48 3.25 -17.98
C LEU A 169 -4.25 3.25 -18.89
N GLY A 170 -3.10 2.96 -18.32
CA GLY A 170 -1.92 2.56 -19.04
C GLY A 170 -1.39 1.25 -18.49
N LYS A 171 -0.23 0.85 -18.99
CA LYS A 171 0.44 -0.38 -18.58
C LYS A 171 1.76 -0.03 -17.93
N LEU A 172 1.91 -0.47 -16.69
CA LEU A 172 3.16 -0.44 -15.97
C LEU A 172 3.81 -1.82 -16.09
N GLN A 173 4.92 -1.91 -16.82
CA GLN A 173 5.71 -3.13 -16.88
C GLN A 173 6.75 -3.09 -15.78
N CYS A 174 6.72 -4.11 -14.95
CA CYS A 174 7.63 -4.26 -13.83
C CYS A 174 8.34 -5.60 -13.93
N ARG A 175 9.57 -5.66 -13.41
CA ARG A 175 10.22 -6.93 -13.09
C ARG A 175 10.27 -7.08 -11.58
N ARG A 176 10.33 -8.32 -11.10
CA ARG A 176 10.64 -8.56 -9.69
C ARG A 176 11.98 -7.91 -9.36
N TRP A 177 11.98 -7.10 -8.32
CA TRP A 177 13.19 -6.54 -7.74
C TRP A 177 13.50 -7.28 -6.45
N THR A 178 14.74 -7.68 -6.30
CA THR A 178 15.24 -8.28 -5.06
C THR A 178 16.50 -7.53 -4.71
N TYR A 179 16.58 -7.11 -3.46
CA TYR A 179 17.74 -6.49 -2.87
C TYR A 179 19.02 -7.28 -3.21
N PRO A 180 19.92 -6.75 -4.05
CA PRO A 180 21.11 -7.49 -4.48
C PRO A 180 22.03 -7.87 -3.31
N LEU A 181 21.96 -7.09 -2.23
CA LEU A 181 22.79 -7.22 -1.03
C LEU A 181 22.02 -7.69 0.21
N ALA A 182 20.69 -7.87 0.14
CA ALA A 182 19.97 -8.39 1.30
C ALA A 182 20.39 -9.85 1.56
N PRO A 183 20.57 -10.23 2.83
CA PRO A 183 20.72 -11.65 3.15
C PRO A 183 19.45 -12.37 2.71
N SER A 184 19.54 -13.22 1.69
CA SER A 184 18.46 -14.13 1.33
C SER A 184 18.32 -15.15 2.47
N PHE A 185 17.41 -14.89 3.40
CA PHE A 185 17.14 -15.79 4.52
C PHE A 185 16.54 -17.13 4.05
N ASP A 186 15.91 -17.15 2.88
CA ASP A 186 15.41 -18.36 2.25
C ASP A 186 16.38 -18.88 1.18
N ARG A 187 17.09 -19.96 1.51
CA ARG A 187 17.99 -20.70 0.59
C ARG A 187 17.31 -21.90 -0.06
N SER A 188 15.99 -22.04 0.04
CA SER A 188 15.29 -23.14 -0.62
C SER A 188 15.45 -23.06 -2.14
N ASP A 189 15.56 -24.21 -2.79
CA ASP A 189 15.64 -24.28 -4.26
C ASP A 189 14.42 -23.64 -4.94
N GLU A 190 13.26 -23.61 -4.28
CA GLU A 190 12.06 -22.91 -4.75
C GLU A 190 12.22 -21.38 -4.67
N ALA A 191 12.72 -20.84 -3.56
CA ALA A 191 12.99 -19.41 -3.43
C ALA A 191 14.04 -18.95 -4.45
N LEU A 192 15.10 -19.73 -4.63
CA LEU A 192 16.12 -19.47 -5.66
C LEU A 192 15.52 -19.50 -7.07
N ARG A 193 14.63 -20.46 -7.39
CA ARG A 193 13.94 -20.52 -8.70
C ARG A 193 12.98 -19.36 -8.91
N ARG A 194 12.23 -18.94 -7.88
CA ARG A 194 11.36 -17.75 -7.92
C ARG A 194 12.17 -16.45 -8.07
N GLN A 195 13.37 -16.39 -7.50
CA GLN A 195 14.29 -15.25 -7.62
C GLN A 195 15.01 -15.20 -8.97
N GLN A 196 15.34 -16.34 -9.56
CA GLN A 196 16.05 -16.45 -10.85
C GLN A 196 15.15 -16.30 -12.08
N SER A 197 13.85 -16.51 -11.92
CA SER A 197 12.91 -16.32 -13.01
C SER A 197 12.59 -14.82 -13.11
N GLU A 198 13.09 -14.19 -14.17
CA GLU A 198 12.74 -12.82 -14.58
C GLU A 198 11.24 -12.75 -14.86
N HIS A 199 10.44 -12.66 -13.80
CA HIS A 199 9.01 -12.47 -13.88
C HIS A 199 8.76 -11.00 -14.19
N THR A 200 8.71 -10.69 -15.49
CA THR A 200 8.11 -9.45 -15.95
C THR A 200 6.60 -9.57 -15.80
N MET A 201 5.97 -8.57 -15.19
CA MET A 201 4.52 -8.48 -15.05
C MET A 201 4.03 -7.15 -15.59
N THR A 202 2.81 -7.16 -16.11
CA THR A 202 2.12 -5.96 -16.58
C THR A 202 0.98 -5.65 -15.62
N LEU A 203 1.02 -4.46 -15.03
CA LEU A 203 -0.01 -3.95 -14.15
C LEU A 203 -0.78 -2.84 -14.88
N TRP A 204 -2.08 -2.76 -14.67
CA TRP A 204 -2.90 -1.67 -15.20
C TRP A 204 -3.04 -0.58 -14.13
N VAL A 205 -2.73 0.65 -14.51
CA VAL A 205 -2.70 1.81 -13.61
C VAL A 205 -3.19 3.03 -14.38
N GLU A 206 -3.86 3.97 -13.73
CA GLU A 206 -4.37 5.19 -14.35
C GLU A 206 -3.26 6.07 -14.93
N GLU A 207 -3.53 6.64 -16.11
CA GLU A 207 -2.58 7.52 -16.83
C GLU A 207 -2.18 8.74 -15.98
N GLU A 208 -3.10 9.26 -15.16
CA GLU A 208 -2.85 10.38 -14.25
C GLU A 208 -1.88 10.06 -13.10
N ILE A 209 -1.69 8.77 -12.81
CA ILE A 209 -0.73 8.28 -11.82
C ILE A 209 0.58 7.92 -12.53
N LEU A 210 0.48 7.27 -13.70
CA LEU A 210 1.62 6.86 -14.51
C LEU A 210 2.55 8.01 -14.90
N GLN A 211 2.05 9.23 -15.04
CA GLN A 211 2.88 10.42 -15.31
C GLN A 211 3.90 10.71 -14.19
N TYR A 212 3.66 10.22 -12.97
CA TYR A 212 4.58 10.33 -11.84
C TYR A 212 5.43 9.07 -11.64
N CYS A 213 5.19 7.99 -12.38
CA CYS A 213 6.05 6.82 -12.35
C CYS A 213 7.31 7.08 -13.20
N THR A 214 8.44 6.55 -12.76
CA THR A 214 9.71 6.62 -13.52
C THR A 214 10.30 5.23 -13.72
N VAL A 215 11.03 5.04 -14.82
CA VAL A 215 11.76 3.78 -15.05
C VAL A 215 12.85 3.63 -13.99
N GLY A 216 12.97 2.44 -13.42
CA GLY A 216 13.85 2.12 -12.29
C GLY A 216 13.22 2.36 -10.92
N MET A 217 12.08 3.06 -10.84
CA MET A 217 11.32 3.22 -9.60
C MET A 217 10.99 1.86 -8.99
N LYS A 218 11.10 1.76 -7.67
CA LYS A 218 10.88 0.53 -6.94
C LYS A 218 9.58 0.65 -6.16
N ILE A 219 8.72 -0.36 -6.27
CA ILE A 219 7.41 -0.41 -5.63
C ILE A 219 7.35 -1.68 -4.80
N GLU A 220 7.07 -1.54 -3.51
CA GLU A 220 6.83 -2.64 -2.60
C GLU A 220 5.35 -2.71 -2.27
N GLY A 221 4.76 -3.89 -2.42
CA GLY A 221 3.36 -4.07 -2.16
C GLY A 221 2.86 -5.47 -2.44
N GLU A 222 1.55 -5.58 -2.51
CA GLU A 222 0.87 -6.84 -2.77
C GLU A 222 0.37 -6.88 -4.20
N VAL A 223 0.81 -7.88 -4.96
CA VAL A 223 0.29 -8.14 -6.30
C VAL A 223 -0.68 -9.30 -6.24
N ARG A 224 -1.81 -9.15 -6.92
CA ARG A 224 -2.81 -10.19 -7.11
C ARG A 224 -3.07 -10.44 -8.59
N GLU A 225 -3.52 -11.65 -8.91
CA GLU A 225 -3.89 -12.05 -10.27
C GLU A 225 -5.28 -12.69 -10.29
N LEU A 226 -6.10 -12.29 -11.27
CA LEU A 226 -7.41 -12.90 -11.52
C LEU A 226 -7.22 -14.15 -12.37
N ASP A 227 -8.14 -15.10 -12.31
CA ASP A 227 -8.20 -16.29 -13.17
C ASP A 227 -8.20 -15.98 -14.69
N ILE A 228 -8.50 -14.75 -15.07
CA ILE A 228 -8.38 -14.20 -16.43
C ILE A 228 -6.99 -13.68 -16.79
N GLY A 229 -6.00 -13.80 -15.89
CA GLY A 229 -4.60 -13.41 -16.13
C GLY A 229 -4.30 -11.92 -15.97
N ILE A 230 -5.26 -11.14 -15.46
CA ILE A 230 -5.06 -9.71 -15.16
C ILE A 230 -4.40 -9.59 -13.80
N LYS A 231 -3.26 -8.90 -13.76
CA LYS A 231 -2.53 -8.58 -12.53
C LYS A 231 -2.79 -7.14 -12.12
N TRP A 232 -3.00 -6.92 -10.82
CA TRP A 232 -3.15 -5.58 -10.26
C TRP A 232 -2.38 -5.48 -8.93
N LEU A 233 -2.19 -4.23 -8.49
CA LEU A 233 -1.53 -3.91 -7.25
C LEU A 233 -2.62 -3.73 -6.18
N ASP A 234 -2.77 -4.64 -5.24
CA ASP A 234 -3.85 -4.57 -4.25
C ASP A 234 -3.54 -3.56 -3.13
N SER A 235 -2.27 -3.52 -2.70
CA SER A 235 -1.79 -2.56 -1.72
C SER A 235 -0.36 -2.14 -2.01
N VAL A 236 -0.01 -0.91 -1.63
CA VAL A 236 1.35 -0.37 -1.73
C VAL A 236 1.84 -0.06 -0.33
N ARG A 237 3.00 -0.61 0.01
CA ARG A 237 3.66 -0.41 1.29
C ARG A 237 4.70 0.71 1.21
N ALA A 238 5.49 0.72 0.15
CA ALA A 238 6.54 1.71 -0.04
C ALA A 238 6.84 1.92 -1.52
N ILE A 239 7.25 3.15 -1.86
CA ILE A 239 7.78 3.49 -3.17
C ILE A 239 9.12 4.18 -2.98
N SER A 240 10.09 3.80 -3.81
CA SER A 240 11.45 4.33 -3.79
C SER A 240 11.91 4.77 -5.17
N PRO A 241 12.77 5.81 -5.26
CA PRO A 241 13.25 6.33 -6.55
C PRO A 241 14.15 5.34 -7.30
N SER A 242 14.50 5.67 -8.54
CA SER A 242 15.32 4.82 -9.40
C SER A 242 16.71 4.54 -8.84
N PHE A 243 17.29 5.54 -8.19
CA PHE A 243 18.61 5.48 -7.56
C PHE A 243 18.60 4.89 -6.13
N PHE A 244 17.44 4.45 -5.62
CA PHE A 244 17.41 3.77 -4.33
C PHE A 244 18.20 2.46 -4.39
N GLU A 245 19.10 2.28 -3.45
CA GLU A 245 19.93 1.09 -3.29
C GLU A 245 19.85 0.68 -1.83
N TRP A 246 19.68 -0.62 -1.56
CA TRP A 246 19.70 -1.11 -0.20
C TRP A 246 21.13 -1.19 0.31
N LEU A 247 21.35 -0.60 1.48
CA LEU A 247 22.65 -0.59 2.12
C LEU A 247 22.64 -1.61 3.27
N PRO A 248 23.76 -2.29 3.55
CA PRO A 248 23.85 -3.18 4.72
C PRO A 248 23.50 -2.52 6.05
N ASN A 249 23.58 -1.19 6.13
CA ASN A 249 23.18 -0.43 7.32
C ASN A 249 21.68 -0.56 7.63
N GLU A 250 20.84 -0.81 6.62
CA GLU A 250 19.40 -1.04 6.79
C GLU A 250 19.15 -2.27 7.69
N LEU A 251 20.00 -3.30 7.61
CA LEU A 251 19.94 -4.48 8.47
C LEU A 251 20.06 -4.12 9.96
N TYR A 252 20.93 -3.16 10.28
CA TYR A 252 21.12 -2.71 11.65
C TYR A 252 19.90 -1.95 12.17
N GLU A 253 19.22 -1.21 11.31
CA GLU A 253 17.99 -0.51 11.68
C GLU A 253 16.85 -1.49 11.95
N GLU A 254 16.69 -2.51 11.12
CA GLU A 254 15.72 -3.59 11.32
C GLU A 254 15.96 -4.35 12.63
N GLU A 255 17.20 -4.77 12.88
CA GLU A 255 17.58 -5.46 14.13
C GLU A 255 17.30 -4.59 15.37
N LYS A 256 17.58 -3.29 15.27
CA LYS A 256 17.33 -2.34 16.35
C LYS A 256 15.84 -2.14 16.59
N ALA A 257 15.02 -2.05 15.55
CA ALA A 257 13.57 -1.93 15.66
C ALA A 257 12.97 -3.18 16.32
N LEU A 258 13.38 -4.37 15.87
CA LEU A 258 12.91 -5.66 16.39
C LEU A 258 13.28 -5.84 17.87
N LYS A 259 14.49 -5.40 18.24
CA LYS A 259 14.91 -5.37 19.64
C LYS A 259 14.06 -4.40 20.46
N ALA A 260 13.79 -3.20 19.96
CA ALA A 260 12.96 -2.21 20.64
C ALA A 260 11.52 -2.71 20.84
N GLU A 261 10.93 -3.39 19.85
CA GLU A 261 9.62 -4.04 19.97
C GLU A 261 9.62 -5.12 21.05
N SER A 262 10.66 -5.96 21.09
CA SER A 262 10.78 -7.00 22.12
C SER A 262 10.88 -6.41 23.53
N GLU A 263 11.63 -5.32 23.70
CA GLU A 263 11.77 -4.62 24.98
C GLU A 263 10.47 -3.92 25.40
N ALA A 264 9.71 -3.37 24.44
CA ALA A 264 8.39 -2.78 24.69
C ALA A 264 7.36 -3.83 25.11
N GLN A 265 7.35 -5.00 24.46
CA GLN A 265 6.49 -6.12 24.85
C GLN A 265 6.83 -6.65 26.25
N GLN A 266 8.11 -6.76 26.59
CA GLN A 266 8.53 -7.16 27.94
C GLN A 266 8.08 -6.17 29.00
N ARG A 267 8.22 -4.86 28.76
CA ARG A 267 7.72 -3.82 29.66
C ARG A 267 6.21 -3.89 29.84
N ASN A 268 5.45 -4.01 28.75
CA ASN A 268 3.99 -4.12 28.83
C ASN A 268 3.55 -5.35 29.62
N ASN A 269 4.22 -6.49 29.42
CA ASN A 269 3.95 -7.71 30.19
C ASN A 269 4.27 -7.52 31.67
N GLN A 270 5.35 -6.83 32.00
CA GLN A 270 5.74 -6.53 33.39
C GLN A 270 4.77 -5.56 34.07
N THR A 271 4.32 -4.51 33.37
CA THR A 271 3.30 -3.57 33.86
C THR A 271 1.96 -4.26 34.07
N ASN A 272 1.55 -5.17 33.18
CA ASN A 272 0.32 -5.96 33.36
C ASN A 272 0.40 -6.92 34.56
N LEU A 273 1.58 -7.45 34.87
CA LEU A 273 1.81 -8.26 36.07
C LEU A 273 1.71 -7.41 37.34
N GLU A 274 2.31 -6.21 37.36
CA GLU A 274 2.26 -5.28 38.50
C GLU A 274 0.84 -4.73 38.76
N LEU A 275 0.04 -4.52 37.71
CA LEU A 275 -1.37 -4.12 37.83
C LEU A 275 -2.25 -5.27 38.38
N ASN A 276 -2.00 -6.51 37.97
CA ASN A 276 -2.70 -7.66 38.53
C ASN A 276 -2.32 -7.96 39.99
N GLU A 277 -1.08 -7.64 40.40
CA GLU A 277 -0.65 -7.77 41.80
C GLU A 277 -1.21 -6.65 42.70
N THR A 278 -1.65 -5.52 42.15
CA THR A 278 -2.25 -4.42 42.93
C THR A 278 -3.77 -4.57 43.11
N ASP A 279 -4.47 -5.26 42.20
CA ASP A 279 -5.89 -5.61 42.36
C ASP A 279 -6.13 -6.76 43.36
N ASP A 280 -5.12 -7.61 43.61
CA ASP A 280 -5.21 -8.73 44.59
C ASP A 280 -4.84 -8.30 46.03
N ALA A 281 -4.48 -7.03 46.24
CA ALA A 281 -4.11 -6.47 47.54
C ALA A 281 -5.25 -5.71 48.26
N SER A 282 -6.48 -5.74 47.75
CA SER A 282 -7.67 -5.36 48.53
C SER A 282 -8.27 -6.58 49.21
N GLU A 283 -7.76 -6.91 50.41
CA GLU A 283 -8.33 -7.96 51.26
C GLU A 283 -9.78 -7.64 51.69
N PRO A 284 -10.63 -8.68 51.83
CA PRO A 284 -12.04 -8.54 52.17
C PRO A 284 -12.22 -8.37 53.69
N VAL A 285 -12.94 -7.32 54.10
CA VAL A 285 -13.41 -7.19 55.48
C VAL A 285 -14.61 -8.13 55.69
N HIS A 286 -14.40 -9.26 56.35
CA HIS A 286 -15.47 -10.13 56.88
C HIS A 286 -15.69 -9.81 58.37
N SER A 287 -16.86 -9.34 58.79
CA SER A 287 -17.91 -10.07 59.53
C SER A 287 -18.74 -8.98 60.25
N GLN A 288 -20.06 -9.04 60.37
CA GLN A 288 -20.80 -9.93 61.26
C GLN A 288 -22.26 -10.07 60.82
N ILE A 289 -22.78 -11.27 61.02
CA ILE A 289 -24.20 -11.63 60.95
C ILE A 289 -24.82 -11.25 62.30
N GLU A 290 -25.92 -10.49 62.30
CA GLU A 290 -26.89 -10.46 63.39
C GLU A 290 -28.17 -11.14 62.89
N GLU A 291 -28.55 -12.21 63.58
CA GLU A 291 -29.83 -12.90 63.43
C GLU A 291 -30.97 -11.97 63.86
N THR A 292 -32.12 -12.04 63.18
CA THR A 292 -33.40 -12.13 63.89
C THR A 292 -34.48 -12.73 63.01
N GLU A 293 -35.20 -13.63 63.66
CA GLU A 293 -36.30 -14.48 63.24
C GLU A 293 -37.48 -13.74 62.59
N GLY A 294 -38.24 -14.47 61.76
CA GLY A 294 -39.69 -14.53 61.99
C GLY A 294 -40.61 -14.49 60.77
N ILE A 295 -41.28 -15.64 60.55
CA ILE A 295 -42.73 -15.78 60.23
C ILE A 295 -43.14 -15.41 58.78
N VAL A 296 -43.27 -16.35 57.84
CA VAL A 296 -44.39 -17.31 57.54
C VAL A 296 -45.48 -16.73 56.61
N GLU A 297 -45.97 -17.63 55.72
CA GLU A 297 -47.09 -17.57 54.74
C GLU A 297 -46.69 -17.04 53.34
N ASP A 298 -46.51 -17.90 52.32
CA ASP A 298 -47.53 -18.72 51.61
C ASP A 298 -48.65 -17.79 51.08
N ILE A 299 -48.99 -17.68 49.80
CA ILE A 299 -49.50 -18.69 48.86
C ILE A 299 -49.38 -18.08 47.45
N GLY A 300 -49.00 -18.86 46.43
CA GLY A 300 -49.09 -18.44 45.00
C GLY A 300 -50.53 -18.44 44.47
N PRO A 301 -50.78 -18.67 43.17
CA PRO A 301 -50.07 -18.20 41.98
C PRO A 301 -51.07 -17.58 40.95
N GLN A 302 -50.55 -17.26 39.77
CA GLN A 302 -51.20 -17.50 38.46
C GLN A 302 -52.08 -16.44 37.75
N VAL A 303 -51.81 -16.41 36.43
CA VAL A 303 -52.60 -16.10 35.21
C VAL A 303 -52.92 -14.67 34.73
N GLU A 304 -52.50 -14.45 33.47
CA GLU A 304 -53.18 -13.83 32.30
C GLU A 304 -54.12 -12.63 32.44
N GLY A 305 -53.94 -11.68 31.52
CA GLY A 305 -55.07 -11.05 30.84
C GLY A 305 -54.84 -9.64 30.34
N ILE A 306 -54.51 -9.55 29.05
CA ILE A 306 -54.75 -8.44 28.09
C ILE A 306 -54.07 -7.09 28.36
#